data_AF-M8BT89-F1
#
_entry.id   AF-M8BT89-F1
#
_cell.length_a   1.000
_cell.length_b   1.000
_cell.length_c   1.000
_cell.angle_alpha   90.00
_cell.angle_beta   90.00
_cell.angle_gamma   90.00
#
_symmetry.space_group_name_H-M   'P 1'
#
loop_
_entity.id
_entity.type
_entity.pdbx_description
1 polymer ?
#
loop_
_entity_poly.entity_id
_entity_poly.type
_entity_poly.pdbx_seq_one_letter_code
_entity_poly.pdbx_strand_id
1 'polypeptide(L)'
;MTNIQQSLVKANLASYVKLVVPCNADAYEGAVPSQGVFRTELTQIMTQLAAYLSSNGAPFVVNIYPFLSLYQNSDFPEDYAFFEGSTHPLVDGSNVYYNAFDGNFDTLISALGKLGYGQLPIAIGEVGWPTQGAPSANLTAARTFNQGLINRIMSNKGTPLRPGVPPADVYLFGLLDEEQKSVLPGNFERHWGIFSFDGQAKYPLNLGLGNPVLKNAKEVPYLPSRWCVANPAQSLDKASTHLKLACDMADCTTLYYGGSCNGIGEKGNVSFAFNSYYQMQKQDAKSCDFDGHGMITFLDPSMGECRFLVGIDDSKSSGAASCGHCCGVFCGVSIFTLWVFMYLRMMGSA
;
A
#
# COMPACT_ATOMS: atom_id res chain seq x y z
N MET A 1 -20.37 -14.43 0.10
CA MET A 1 -19.41 -15.54 0.34
C MET A 1 -19.99 -16.91 -0.01
N THR A 2 -21.16 -17.28 0.51
CA THR A 2 -21.79 -18.62 0.30
C THR A 2 -21.86 -19.09 -1.15
N ASN A 3 -22.30 -18.24 -2.09
CA ASN A 3 -22.42 -18.64 -3.51
C ASN A 3 -21.06 -18.97 -4.15
N ILE A 4 -20.02 -18.20 -3.80
CA ILE A 4 -18.66 -18.43 -4.28
C ILE A 4 -18.12 -19.74 -3.67
N GLN A 5 -18.39 -20.00 -2.39
CA GLN A 5 -17.98 -21.24 -1.73
C GLN A 5 -18.62 -22.47 -2.35
N GLN A 6 -19.92 -22.42 -2.64
CA GLN A 6 -20.60 -23.51 -3.34
C GLN A 6 -20.01 -23.75 -4.73
N SER A 7 -19.57 -22.69 -5.41
CA SER A 7 -18.90 -22.79 -6.70
C SER A 7 -17.52 -23.43 -6.57
N LEU A 8 -16.75 -23.07 -5.54
CA LEU A 8 -15.46 -23.71 -5.23
C LEU A 8 -15.62 -25.19 -4.86
N VAL A 9 -16.66 -25.55 -4.11
CA VAL A 9 -16.97 -26.94 -3.77
C VAL A 9 -17.30 -27.74 -5.04
N LYS A 10 -18.17 -27.20 -5.91
CA LYS A 10 -18.52 -27.84 -7.20
C LYS A 10 -17.31 -28.01 -8.11
N ALA A 11 -16.35 -27.09 -8.07
CA ALA A 11 -15.09 -27.16 -8.82
C ALA A 11 -14.00 -27.99 -8.12
N ASN A 12 -14.26 -28.57 -6.94
CA ASN A 12 -13.28 -29.29 -6.11
C ASN A 12 -12.05 -28.44 -5.71
N LEU A 13 -12.26 -27.13 -5.50
CA LEU A 13 -11.23 -26.16 -5.12
C LEU A 13 -11.34 -25.68 -3.67
N ALA A 14 -12.40 -26.02 -2.95
CA ALA A 14 -12.69 -25.50 -1.60
C ALA A 14 -11.67 -25.88 -0.51
N SER A 15 -10.86 -26.92 -0.73
CA SER A 15 -9.73 -27.27 0.14
C SER A 15 -8.51 -26.37 -0.07
N TYR A 16 -8.36 -25.78 -1.26
CA TYR A 16 -7.18 -25.00 -1.67
C TYR A 16 -7.43 -23.49 -1.65
N VAL A 17 -8.62 -23.06 -2.06
CA VAL A 17 -9.00 -21.64 -2.15
C VAL A 17 -9.92 -21.30 -1.00
N LYS A 18 -9.47 -20.42 -0.10
CA LYS A 18 -10.24 -19.95 1.05
C LYS A 18 -10.82 -18.57 0.78
N LEU A 19 -12.10 -18.39 1.09
CA LEU A 19 -12.76 -17.09 0.98
C LEU A 19 -12.60 -16.32 2.28
N VAL A 20 -12.17 -15.07 2.15
CA VAL A 20 -11.93 -14.15 3.26
C VAL A 20 -12.59 -12.80 2.97
N VAL A 21 -12.72 -11.97 4.01
CA VAL A 21 -13.10 -10.56 3.90
C VAL A 21 -12.06 -9.77 4.69
N PRO A 22 -11.27 -8.91 4.04
CA PRO A 22 -10.35 -8.02 4.74
C PRO A 22 -11.14 -7.01 5.59
N CYS A 23 -10.77 -6.91 6.86
CA CYS A 23 -11.34 -5.94 7.80
C CYS A 23 -10.24 -4.96 8.24
N ASN A 24 -10.56 -3.69 8.42
CA ASN A 24 -9.63 -2.76 9.06
C ASN A 24 -9.71 -2.88 10.59
N ALA A 25 -8.64 -2.50 11.28
CA ALA A 25 -8.56 -2.54 12.73
C ALA A 25 -9.55 -1.62 13.46
N ASP A 26 -10.22 -0.70 12.75
CA ASP A 26 -11.29 0.15 13.29
C ASP A 26 -12.62 -0.61 13.50
N ALA A 27 -12.69 -1.88 13.11
CA ALA A 27 -13.85 -2.74 13.38
C ALA A 27 -13.96 -3.20 14.85
N TYR A 28 -12.87 -3.11 15.61
CA TYR A 28 -12.80 -3.49 17.02
C TYR A 28 -12.13 -2.41 17.86
N GLU A 29 -12.41 -2.43 19.15
CA GLU A 29 -11.98 -1.42 20.10
C GLU A 29 -11.66 -2.04 21.47
N GLY A 30 -10.86 -1.32 22.26
CA GLY A 30 -10.48 -1.68 23.62
C GLY A 30 -9.37 -0.79 24.13
N ALA A 31 -9.43 -0.36 25.40
CA ALA A 31 -8.37 0.47 25.99
C ALA A 31 -7.06 -0.32 26.18
N VAL A 32 -7.19 -1.63 26.38
CA VAL A 32 -6.10 -2.60 26.41
C VAL A 32 -6.50 -3.86 25.63
N PRO A 33 -5.54 -4.69 25.15
CA PRO A 33 -5.85 -5.82 24.27
C PRO A 33 -6.86 -6.83 24.83
N SER A 34 -6.79 -7.18 26.12
CA SER A 34 -7.74 -8.09 26.80
C SER A 34 -9.19 -7.58 26.78
N GLN A 35 -9.38 -6.27 26.63
CA GLN A 35 -10.69 -5.65 26.53
C GLN A 35 -11.25 -5.64 25.11
N GLY A 36 -10.50 -6.11 24.10
CA GLY A 36 -10.93 -6.11 22.71
C GLY A 36 -12.35 -6.62 22.51
N VAL A 37 -13.19 -5.83 21.83
CA VAL A 37 -14.55 -6.16 21.38
C VAL A 37 -14.73 -5.66 19.95
N PHE A 38 -15.56 -6.33 19.15
CA PHE A 38 -16.05 -5.70 17.92
C PHE A 38 -16.98 -4.56 18.30
N ARG A 39 -16.98 -3.49 17.50
CA ARG A 39 -17.91 -2.38 17.66
C ARG A 39 -19.35 -2.89 17.64
N THR A 40 -20.19 -2.31 18.49
CA THR A 40 -21.54 -2.84 18.79
C THR A 40 -22.38 -3.08 17.54
N GLU A 41 -22.35 -2.15 16.59
CA GLU A 41 -23.05 -2.20 15.31
C GLU A 41 -22.49 -3.23 14.32
N LEU A 42 -21.24 -3.66 14.51
CA LEU A 42 -20.58 -4.69 13.69
C LEU A 42 -20.67 -6.09 14.32
N THR A 43 -21.02 -6.20 15.61
CA THR A 43 -21.04 -7.47 16.36
C THR A 43 -21.78 -8.58 15.62
N GLN A 44 -22.98 -8.30 15.10
CA GLN A 44 -23.79 -9.31 14.42
C GLN A 44 -23.11 -9.82 13.14
N ILE A 45 -22.63 -8.90 12.29
CA ILE A 45 -21.99 -9.28 11.02
C ILE A 45 -20.64 -9.95 11.25
N MET A 46 -19.87 -9.50 12.25
CA MET A 46 -18.58 -10.10 12.62
C MET A 46 -18.77 -11.49 13.22
N THR A 47 -19.84 -11.73 13.99
CA THR A 47 -20.20 -13.08 14.46
C THR A 47 -20.49 -14.01 13.30
N GLN A 48 -21.29 -13.56 12.32
CA GLN A 48 -21.62 -14.35 11.13
C GLN A 48 -20.37 -14.64 10.28
N LEU A 49 -19.50 -13.64 10.11
CA LEU A 49 -18.24 -13.79 9.38
C LEU A 49 -17.31 -14.77 10.09
N ALA A 50 -17.08 -14.62 11.39
CA ALA A 50 -16.22 -15.51 12.16
C ALA A 50 -16.71 -16.97 12.14
N ALA A 51 -18.03 -17.18 12.27
CA ALA A 51 -18.67 -18.50 12.12
C ALA A 51 -18.44 -19.10 10.72
N TYR A 52 -18.63 -18.28 9.69
CA TYR A 52 -18.42 -18.69 8.30
C TYR A 52 -16.96 -19.08 8.05
N LEU A 53 -16.00 -18.26 8.48
CA LEU A 53 -14.58 -18.50 8.30
C LEU A 53 -14.13 -19.76 9.05
N SER A 54 -14.55 -19.90 10.31
CA SER A 54 -14.26 -21.07 11.15
C SER A 54 -14.77 -22.36 10.52
N SER A 55 -16.02 -22.40 10.06
CA SER A 55 -16.62 -23.60 9.45
C SER A 55 -15.98 -24.00 8.11
N ASN A 56 -15.30 -23.08 7.42
CA ASN A 56 -14.64 -23.34 6.13
C ASN A 56 -13.11 -23.47 6.24
N GLY A 57 -12.56 -23.36 7.46
CA GLY A 57 -11.12 -23.39 7.71
C GLY A 57 -10.39 -22.22 7.04
N ALA A 58 -11.01 -21.05 7.01
CA ALA A 58 -10.44 -19.81 6.48
C ALA A 58 -9.96 -18.90 7.63
N PRO A 59 -8.89 -18.11 7.43
CA PRO A 59 -8.44 -17.15 8.43
C PRO A 59 -9.35 -15.91 8.46
N PHE A 60 -9.33 -15.20 9.59
CA PHE A 60 -9.77 -13.81 9.65
C PHE A 60 -8.67 -12.92 9.09
N VAL A 61 -8.99 -12.01 8.16
CA VAL A 61 -8.01 -11.10 7.56
C VAL A 61 -8.21 -9.71 8.15
N VAL A 62 -7.13 -9.14 8.68
CA VAL A 62 -7.14 -7.79 9.26
C VAL A 62 -6.01 -6.92 8.71
N ASN A 63 -6.30 -5.64 8.47
CA ASN A 63 -5.31 -4.63 8.11
C ASN A 63 -4.92 -3.86 9.37
N ILE A 64 -3.63 -3.80 9.68
CA ILE A 64 -3.09 -3.18 10.89
C ILE A 64 -2.06 -2.12 10.49
N TYR A 65 -2.35 -0.86 10.84
CA TYR A 65 -1.50 0.28 10.48
C TYR A 65 -1.14 1.13 11.70
N PRO A 66 -0.05 0.82 12.42
CA PRO A 66 0.43 1.64 13.54
C PRO A 66 0.71 3.10 13.15
N PHE A 67 1.12 3.34 11.90
CA PHE A 67 1.28 4.68 11.34
C PHE A 67 0.01 5.53 11.48
N LEU A 68 -1.18 4.96 11.26
CA LEU A 68 -2.43 5.71 11.36
C LEU A 68 -2.72 6.14 12.79
N SER A 69 -2.38 5.33 13.79
CA SER A 69 -2.50 5.72 15.21
C SER A 69 -1.64 6.93 15.54
N LEU A 70 -0.40 6.95 15.05
CA LEU A 70 0.52 8.08 15.21
C LEU A 70 0.04 9.32 14.43
N TYR A 71 -0.48 9.13 13.22
CA TYR A 71 -0.99 10.23 12.39
C TYR A 71 -2.25 10.89 12.98
N GLN A 72 -3.12 10.11 13.61
CA GLN A 72 -4.41 10.58 14.14
C GLN A 72 -4.31 11.09 15.59
N ASN A 73 -3.29 10.69 16.35
CA ASN A 73 -3.15 11.04 17.75
C ASN A 73 -1.70 11.43 18.09
N SER A 74 -1.47 12.71 18.39
CA SER A 74 -0.16 13.23 18.78
C SER A 74 0.38 12.67 20.10
N ASP A 75 -0.49 12.12 20.96
CA ASP A 75 -0.10 11.52 22.24
C ASP A 75 0.28 10.03 22.07
N PHE A 76 0.12 9.47 20.87
CA PHE A 76 0.53 8.09 20.59
C PHE A 76 2.07 7.99 20.60
N PRO A 77 2.67 7.11 21.43
CA PRO A 77 4.12 7.03 21.52
C PRO A 77 4.73 6.55 20.20
N GLU A 78 5.58 7.36 19.58
CA GLU A 78 6.20 7.04 18.29
C GLU A 78 6.99 5.74 18.36
N ASP A 79 7.77 5.52 19.42
CA ASP A 79 8.58 4.32 19.63
C ASP A 79 7.72 3.05 19.74
N TYR A 80 6.50 3.16 20.30
CA TYR A 80 5.53 2.06 20.37
C TYR A 80 4.99 1.64 18.99
N ALA A 81 5.09 2.51 17.97
CA ALA A 81 4.72 2.16 16.60
C ALA A 81 5.70 1.16 15.96
N PHE A 82 6.93 1.06 16.46
CA PHE A 82 8.03 0.26 15.88
C PHE A 82 8.32 -1.02 16.68
N PHE A 83 9.32 -1.79 16.24
CA PHE A 83 9.61 -3.15 16.75
C PHE A 83 10.92 -3.26 17.54
N GLU A 84 11.65 -2.16 17.75
CA GLU A 84 12.94 -2.15 18.46
C GLU A 84 12.80 -2.13 19.99
N GLY A 85 11.56 -2.17 20.48
CA GLY A 85 11.21 -2.00 21.89
C GLY A 85 10.74 -0.57 22.15
N SER A 86 9.85 -0.42 23.13
CA SER A 86 9.28 0.86 23.52
C SER A 86 9.59 1.15 24.98
N THR A 87 9.88 2.42 25.30
CA THR A 87 9.94 2.95 26.66
C THR A 87 8.54 3.24 27.23
N HIS A 88 7.50 3.15 26.38
CA HIS A 88 6.08 3.29 26.71
C HIS A 88 5.29 2.00 26.43
N PRO A 89 5.71 0.84 26.96
CA PRO A 89 4.99 -0.39 26.69
C PRO A 89 3.59 -0.36 27.30
N LEU A 90 2.62 -0.96 26.62
CA LEU A 90 1.26 -1.13 27.11
C LEU A 90 1.20 -2.35 28.05
N VAL A 91 0.81 -2.13 29.31
CA VAL A 91 0.66 -3.19 30.31
C VAL A 91 -0.81 -3.58 30.44
N ASP A 92 -1.09 -4.87 30.31
CA ASP A 92 -2.44 -5.45 30.36
C ASP A 92 -2.42 -6.72 31.21
N GLY A 93 -2.62 -6.55 32.51
CA GLY A 93 -2.46 -7.62 33.49
C GLY A 93 -1.03 -8.17 33.51
N SER A 94 -0.86 -9.45 33.18
CA SER A 94 0.45 -10.09 33.06
C SER A 94 1.12 -9.90 31.70
N ASN A 95 0.40 -9.38 30.71
CA ASN A 95 0.91 -9.17 29.36
C ASN A 95 1.49 -7.77 29.22
N VAL A 96 2.63 -7.67 28.53
CA VAL A 96 3.29 -6.42 28.23
C VAL A 96 3.55 -6.37 26.74
N TYR A 97 3.05 -5.32 26.09
CA TYR A 97 3.20 -5.10 24.65
C TYR A 97 4.22 -3.99 24.42
N TYR A 98 5.30 -4.32 23.73
CA TYR A 98 6.37 -3.37 23.39
C TYR A 98 6.20 -2.74 22.02
N ASN A 99 5.20 -3.15 21.24
CA ASN A 99 4.85 -2.58 19.95
C ASN A 99 3.34 -2.64 19.72
N ALA A 100 2.84 -1.70 18.92
CA ALA A 100 1.43 -1.53 18.61
C ALA A 100 0.85 -2.64 17.75
N PHE A 101 1.67 -3.29 16.90
CA PHE A 101 1.23 -4.40 16.08
C PHE A 101 0.77 -5.58 16.94
N ASP A 102 1.58 -6.00 17.92
CA ASP A 102 1.24 -7.09 18.83
C ASP A 102 0.03 -6.74 19.70
N GLY A 103 -0.03 -5.51 20.21
CA GLY A 103 -1.17 -5.02 20.99
C GLY A 103 -2.46 -5.07 20.18
N ASN A 104 -2.45 -4.54 18.96
CA ASN A 104 -3.62 -4.50 18.09
C ASN A 104 -4.06 -5.91 17.64
N PHE A 105 -3.12 -6.80 17.34
CA PHE A 105 -3.39 -8.20 17.01
C PHE A 105 -4.08 -8.94 18.18
N ASP A 106 -3.60 -8.73 19.40
CA ASP A 106 -4.19 -9.34 20.60
C ASP A 106 -5.54 -8.72 21.00
N THR A 107 -5.79 -7.46 20.63
CA THR A 107 -7.13 -6.84 20.71
C THR A 107 -8.12 -7.61 19.82
N LEU A 108 -7.75 -7.93 18.58
CA LEU A 108 -8.59 -8.73 17.69
C LEU A 108 -8.81 -10.15 18.22
N ILE A 109 -7.77 -10.78 18.78
CA ILE A 109 -7.89 -12.11 19.40
C ILE A 109 -8.93 -12.09 20.52
N SER A 110 -8.87 -11.09 21.39
CA SER A 110 -9.84 -10.93 22.48
C SER A 110 -11.25 -10.66 21.95
N ALA A 111 -11.40 -9.83 20.91
CA ALA A 111 -12.68 -9.57 20.26
C ALA A 111 -13.30 -10.83 19.66
N LEU A 112 -12.52 -11.62 18.92
CA LEU A 112 -12.94 -12.92 18.40
C LEU A 112 -13.24 -13.92 19.52
N GLY A 113 -12.48 -13.89 20.61
CA GLY A 113 -12.67 -14.71 21.81
C GLY A 113 -14.05 -14.51 22.43
N LYS A 114 -14.51 -13.26 22.55
CA LYS A 114 -15.85 -12.93 23.06
C LYS A 114 -16.99 -13.40 22.17
N LEU A 115 -16.71 -13.62 20.88
CA LEU A 115 -17.65 -14.25 19.95
C LEU A 115 -17.56 -15.78 19.91
N GLY A 116 -16.65 -16.40 20.67
CA GLY A 116 -16.40 -17.84 20.68
C GLY A 116 -15.41 -18.33 19.61
N TYR A 117 -14.75 -17.42 18.90
CA TYR A 117 -13.82 -17.73 17.80
C TYR A 117 -12.37 -17.32 18.11
N GLY A 118 -12.00 -17.27 19.39
CA GLY A 118 -10.67 -16.86 19.85
C GLY A 118 -9.50 -17.75 19.41
N GLN A 119 -9.75 -18.85 18.69
CA GLN A 119 -8.74 -19.74 18.09
C GLN A 119 -8.71 -19.64 16.55
N LEU A 120 -9.52 -18.78 15.95
CA LEU A 120 -9.52 -18.58 14.49
C LEU A 120 -8.13 -18.09 14.05
N PRO A 121 -7.52 -18.69 13.02
CA PRO A 121 -6.28 -18.18 12.42
C PRO A 121 -6.49 -16.76 11.93
N ILE A 122 -5.46 -15.92 12.06
CA ILE A 122 -5.52 -14.52 11.64
C ILE A 122 -4.41 -14.32 10.60
N ALA A 123 -4.74 -13.71 9.47
CA ALA A 123 -3.78 -13.21 8.50
C ALA A 123 -3.80 -11.68 8.50
N ILE A 124 -2.65 -11.06 8.30
CA ILE A 124 -2.52 -9.61 8.18
C ILE A 124 -2.65 -9.26 6.70
N GLY A 125 -3.78 -8.68 6.31
CA GLY A 125 -4.08 -8.34 4.92
C GLY A 125 -3.26 -7.18 4.39
N GLU A 126 -2.99 -6.20 5.25
CA GLU A 126 -2.14 -5.04 4.94
C GLU A 126 -1.46 -4.54 6.21
N VAL A 127 -0.18 -4.21 6.10
CA VAL A 127 0.63 -3.54 7.12
C VAL A 127 1.82 -2.88 6.43
N GLY A 128 2.23 -1.70 6.87
CA GLY A 128 3.36 -0.99 6.27
C GLY A 128 3.59 0.37 6.89
N TRP A 129 4.39 1.19 6.23
CA TRP A 129 4.66 2.56 6.64
C TRP A 129 4.97 3.44 5.42
N PRO A 130 4.32 4.61 5.26
CA PRO A 130 4.54 5.47 4.11
C PRO A 130 5.88 6.19 4.18
N THR A 131 6.45 6.49 3.02
CA THR A 131 7.81 7.08 2.93
C THR A 131 7.83 8.58 2.84
N GLN A 132 6.69 9.24 2.71
CA GLN A 132 6.52 10.70 2.68
C GLN A 132 5.04 11.08 2.70
N GLY A 133 4.74 12.38 2.71
CA GLY A 133 3.38 12.92 2.66
C GLY A 133 2.73 13.12 4.04
N ALA A 134 3.50 12.95 5.12
CA ALA A 134 3.14 13.25 6.50
C ALA A 134 4.41 13.40 7.38
N PRO A 135 4.38 14.07 8.55
CA PRO A 135 5.57 14.35 9.35
C PRO A 135 6.41 13.13 9.76
N SER A 136 5.75 12.03 10.16
CA SER A 136 6.42 10.77 10.55
C SER A 136 6.60 9.80 9.38
N ALA A 137 6.27 10.21 8.15
CA ALA A 137 6.46 9.43 6.94
C ALA A 137 7.78 9.85 6.27
N ASN A 138 8.80 8.99 6.33
CA ASN A 138 10.09 9.21 5.66
C ASN A 138 10.75 7.86 5.33
N LEU A 139 11.74 7.88 4.44
CA LEU A 139 12.45 6.66 4.00
C LEU A 139 13.09 5.88 5.17
N THR A 140 13.63 6.58 6.17
CA THR A 140 14.25 5.96 7.34
C THR A 140 13.20 5.24 8.19
N ALA A 141 12.12 5.92 8.55
CA ALA A 141 11.01 5.35 9.32
C ALA A 141 10.39 4.15 8.59
N ALA A 142 10.12 4.28 7.28
CA ALA A 142 9.55 3.19 6.50
C ALA A 142 10.47 1.96 6.44
N ARG A 143 11.78 2.17 6.27
CA ARG A 143 12.77 1.09 6.33
C ARG A 143 12.81 0.43 7.71
N THR A 144 12.88 1.22 8.78
CA THR A 144 12.93 0.71 10.16
C THR A 144 11.68 -0.08 10.50
N PHE A 145 10.49 0.45 10.20
CA PHE A 145 9.23 -0.24 10.44
C PHE A 145 9.14 -1.55 9.66
N ASN A 146 9.34 -1.51 8.33
CA ASN A 146 9.17 -2.69 7.49
C ASN A 146 10.22 -3.77 7.77
N GLN A 147 11.48 -3.41 8.03
CA GLN A 147 12.50 -4.38 8.42
C GLN A 147 12.22 -4.95 9.83
N GLY A 148 11.78 -4.10 10.76
CA GLY A 148 11.36 -4.50 12.10
C GLY A 148 10.21 -5.50 12.07
N LEU A 149 9.18 -5.23 11.25
CA LEU A 149 8.05 -6.13 11.02
C LEU A 149 8.53 -7.49 10.49
N ILE A 150 9.36 -7.50 9.43
CA ILE A 150 9.85 -8.76 8.85
C ILE A 150 10.64 -9.56 9.90
N ASN A 151 11.55 -8.91 10.63
CA ASN A 151 12.31 -9.56 11.69
C ASN A 151 11.39 -10.11 12.79
N ARG A 152 10.35 -9.35 13.16
CA ARG A 152 9.36 -9.71 14.16
C ARG A 152 8.56 -10.94 13.76
N ILE A 153 8.10 -11.02 12.51
CA ILE A 153 7.36 -12.18 11.97
C ILE A 153 8.27 -13.39 11.87
N MET A 154 9.48 -13.23 11.31
CA MET A 154 10.46 -14.31 11.14
C MET A 154 10.96 -14.90 12.48
N SER A 155 10.83 -14.16 13.58
CA SER A 155 11.15 -14.69 14.92
C SER A 155 10.20 -15.78 15.41
N ASN A 156 9.02 -15.95 14.78
CA ASN A 156 8.00 -16.95 15.11
C ASN A 156 7.57 -16.97 16.60
N LYS A 157 7.75 -15.87 17.34
CA LYS A 157 7.43 -15.80 18.76
C LYS A 157 5.92 -15.81 19.08
N GLY A 158 5.05 -15.58 18.10
CA GLY A 158 3.64 -15.27 18.35
C GLY A 158 3.49 -13.96 19.12
N THR A 159 2.35 -13.69 19.74
CA THR A 159 2.07 -12.50 20.57
C THR A 159 1.92 -12.86 22.05
N PRO A 160 1.85 -11.90 22.99
CA PRO A 160 1.61 -12.20 24.41
C PRO A 160 0.39 -13.12 24.69
N LEU A 161 -0.77 -12.92 24.03
CA LEU A 161 -1.94 -13.79 24.18
C LEU A 161 -1.86 -15.09 23.39
N ARG A 162 -1.07 -15.14 22.31
CA ARG A 162 -0.86 -16.35 21.49
C ARG A 162 0.64 -16.65 21.32
N PRO A 163 1.35 -17.03 22.40
CA PRO A 163 2.77 -17.33 22.32
C PRO A 163 3.03 -18.54 21.42
N GLY A 164 4.04 -18.45 20.54
CA GLY A 164 4.41 -19.52 19.61
C GLY A 164 3.46 -19.72 18.42
N VAL A 165 2.42 -18.89 18.28
CA VAL A 165 1.47 -18.94 17.15
C VAL A 165 1.52 -17.60 16.39
N PRO A 166 2.35 -17.48 15.34
CA PRO A 166 2.39 -16.28 14.52
C PRO A 166 1.11 -16.14 13.66
N PRO A 167 0.89 -14.97 13.03
CA PRO A 167 -0.12 -14.82 11.99
C PRO A 167 0.06 -15.87 10.88
N ALA A 168 -1.05 -16.32 10.28
CA ALA A 168 -1.05 -17.31 9.22
C ALA A 168 -0.31 -16.82 7.97
N ASP A 169 -0.56 -15.57 7.58
CA ASP A 169 0.12 -14.85 6.52
C ASP A 169 0.25 -13.38 6.90
N VAL A 170 1.23 -12.69 6.31
CA VAL A 170 1.43 -11.24 6.47
C VAL A 170 1.76 -10.62 5.13
N TYR A 171 0.96 -9.64 4.70
CA TYR A 171 1.12 -8.94 3.44
C TYR A 171 1.57 -7.50 3.68
N LEU A 172 2.75 -7.17 3.17
CA LEU A 172 3.31 -5.83 3.25
C LEU A 172 2.62 -4.91 2.24
N PHE A 173 2.15 -3.76 2.69
CA PHE A 173 1.50 -2.74 1.87
C PHE A 173 2.42 -1.51 1.71
N GLY A 174 2.76 -1.05 0.50
CA GLY A 174 2.45 -1.57 -0.84
C GLY A 174 3.70 -1.97 -1.63
N LEU A 175 3.51 -2.56 -2.82
CA LEU A 175 4.64 -2.87 -3.70
C LEU A 175 5.22 -1.61 -4.34
N LEU A 176 4.36 -0.80 -4.96
CA LEU A 176 4.69 0.43 -5.69
C LEU A 176 4.02 1.63 -5.02
N ASP A 177 4.59 2.82 -5.21
CA ASP A 177 3.86 4.06 -5.00
C ASP A 177 2.73 4.19 -6.04
N GLU A 178 1.56 4.61 -5.58
CA GLU A 178 0.32 4.64 -6.38
C GLU A 178 -0.15 6.08 -6.57
N GLU A 179 0.38 6.75 -7.59
CA GLU A 179 0.18 8.19 -7.85
C GLU A 179 -1.29 8.59 -8.10
N GLN A 180 -2.17 7.64 -8.45
CA GLN A 180 -3.61 7.87 -8.66
C GLN A 180 -4.46 7.53 -7.44
N LYS A 181 -3.86 7.08 -6.33
CA LYS A 181 -4.60 6.77 -5.11
C LYS A 181 -5.23 8.03 -4.53
N SER A 182 -6.42 7.86 -3.96
CA SER A 182 -7.16 8.95 -3.30
C SER A 182 -6.35 9.49 -2.13
N VAL A 183 -6.26 10.82 -2.04
CA VAL A 183 -5.56 11.53 -0.96
C VAL A 183 -6.52 12.01 0.13
N LEU A 184 -7.79 11.58 0.11
CA LEU A 184 -8.79 11.97 1.12
C LEU A 184 -8.33 11.64 2.56
N PRO A 185 -7.72 10.48 2.85
CA PRO A 185 -7.14 10.21 4.18
C PRO A 185 -5.90 11.05 4.49
N GLY A 186 -5.15 11.45 3.46
CA GLY A 186 -3.95 12.26 3.56
C GLY A 186 -3.01 12.06 2.37
N ASN A 187 -2.05 12.97 2.22
CA ASN A 187 -1.09 12.94 1.11
C ASN A 187 -0.18 11.70 1.13
N PHE A 188 0.03 11.09 2.30
CA PHE A 188 0.83 9.87 2.48
C PHE A 188 0.26 8.65 1.73
N GLU A 189 -1.02 8.68 1.35
CA GLU A 189 -1.70 7.55 0.68
C GLU A 189 -1.03 7.11 -0.61
N ARG A 190 -0.30 7.99 -1.30
CA ARG A 190 0.39 7.66 -2.55
C ARG A 190 1.79 7.08 -2.35
N HIS A 191 2.26 6.96 -1.11
CA HIS A 191 3.68 6.76 -0.78
C HIS A 191 4.00 5.52 0.06
N TRP A 192 3.16 4.48 -0.01
CA TRP A 192 3.33 3.22 0.75
C TRP A 192 4.28 2.22 0.08
N GLY A 193 4.69 2.46 -1.16
CA GLY A 193 5.51 1.52 -1.93
C GLY A 193 6.88 1.29 -1.30
N ILE A 194 7.31 0.02 -1.27
CA ILE A 194 8.73 -0.32 -1.06
C ILE A 194 9.58 -0.03 -2.32
N PHE A 195 8.92 0.02 -3.47
CA PHE A 195 9.44 0.53 -4.74
C PHE A 195 8.72 1.83 -5.13
N SER A 196 9.41 2.68 -5.87
CA SER A 196 8.84 3.81 -6.62
C SER A 196 7.96 3.28 -7.77
N PHE A 197 7.17 4.16 -8.40
CA PHE A 197 6.26 3.83 -9.52
C PHE A 197 6.95 3.08 -10.67
N ASP A 198 8.25 3.29 -10.85
CA ASP A 198 9.12 2.73 -11.87
C ASP A 198 9.87 1.45 -11.42
N GLY A 199 9.48 0.87 -10.29
CA GLY A 199 10.07 -0.36 -9.77
C GLY A 199 11.49 -0.18 -9.24
N GLN A 200 11.95 1.05 -8.97
CA GLN A 200 13.21 1.31 -8.28
C GLN A 200 13.01 1.23 -6.77
N ALA A 201 13.85 0.46 -6.07
CA ALA A 201 13.72 0.27 -4.63
C ALA A 201 13.98 1.59 -3.91
N LYS A 202 13.09 1.95 -2.97
CA LYS A 202 13.18 3.22 -2.23
C LYS A 202 14.15 3.15 -1.06
N TYR A 203 14.36 1.95 -0.50
CA TYR A 203 15.33 1.70 0.56
C TYR A 203 15.76 0.23 0.56
N PRO A 204 16.92 -0.11 1.15
CA PRO A 204 17.33 -1.49 1.34
C PRO A 204 16.39 -2.21 2.31
N LEU A 205 15.77 -3.30 1.85
CA LEU A 205 14.89 -4.15 2.65
C LEU A 205 15.23 -5.62 2.39
N ASN A 206 15.40 -6.39 3.46
CA ASN A 206 15.58 -7.83 3.40
C ASN A 206 14.26 -8.52 3.73
N LEU A 207 13.67 -9.20 2.74
CA LEU A 207 12.40 -9.91 2.87
C LEU A 207 12.51 -11.27 3.60
N GLY A 208 13.71 -11.65 4.06
CA GLY A 208 13.96 -12.97 4.65
C GLY A 208 13.99 -14.11 3.63
N LEU A 209 13.89 -13.80 2.34
CA LEU A 209 13.80 -14.75 1.23
C LEU A 209 15.02 -14.63 0.31
N GLY A 210 16.11 -15.27 0.71
CA GLY A 210 17.33 -15.36 -0.11
C GLY A 210 18.13 -14.06 -0.20
N ASN A 211 17.81 -13.17 -1.15
CA ASN A 211 18.62 -11.98 -1.39
C ASN A 211 18.43 -10.94 -0.27
N PRO A 212 19.50 -10.40 0.32
CA PRO A 212 19.39 -9.43 1.42
C PRO A 212 18.87 -8.05 0.98
N VAL A 213 18.72 -7.81 -0.33
CA VAL A 213 18.26 -6.52 -0.85
C VAL A 213 17.24 -6.70 -1.97
N LEU A 214 16.31 -5.74 -2.05
CA LEU A 214 15.38 -5.59 -3.15
C LEU A 214 16.13 -5.44 -4.48
N LYS A 215 15.50 -5.93 -5.56
CA LYS A 215 16.01 -5.82 -6.92
C LYS A 215 15.16 -4.85 -7.71
N ASN A 216 15.81 -3.83 -8.26
CA ASN A 216 15.16 -2.86 -9.12
C ASN A 216 14.66 -3.52 -10.41
N ALA A 217 13.56 -2.98 -10.95
CA ALA A 217 13.15 -3.25 -12.32
C ALA A 217 14.28 -2.86 -13.29
N LYS A 218 14.45 -3.68 -14.34
CA LYS A 218 15.43 -3.46 -15.41
C LYS A 218 14.72 -3.01 -16.68
N GLU A 219 15.45 -2.29 -17.53
CA GLU A 219 14.96 -1.90 -18.86
C GLU A 219 13.64 -1.11 -18.81
N VAL A 220 13.47 -0.29 -17.76
CA VAL A 220 12.30 0.58 -17.62
C VAL A 220 12.30 1.58 -18.79
N PRO A 221 11.24 1.62 -19.61
CA PRO A 221 11.18 2.50 -20.77
C PRO A 221 10.83 3.92 -20.33
N TYR A 222 11.80 4.70 -19.85
CA TYR A 222 11.56 6.10 -19.53
C TYR A 222 11.34 6.94 -20.80
N LEU A 223 10.54 7.99 -20.67
CA LEU A 223 10.51 9.09 -21.62
C LEU A 223 11.88 9.79 -21.67
N PRO A 224 12.18 10.61 -22.71
CA PRO A 224 13.44 11.34 -22.80
C PRO A 224 13.74 12.16 -21.53
N SER A 225 15.01 12.24 -21.13
CA SER A 225 15.48 13.02 -19.97
C SER A 225 15.36 14.52 -20.23
N ARG A 226 14.16 15.06 -19.99
CA ARG A 226 13.82 16.47 -20.04
C ARG A 226 12.65 16.76 -19.10
N TRP A 227 12.64 17.96 -18.55
CA TRP A 227 11.70 18.39 -17.51
C TRP A 227 11.04 19.68 -17.90
N CYS A 228 9.88 19.97 -17.30
CA CYS A 228 9.27 21.29 -17.36
C CYS A 228 9.53 22.05 -16.06
N VAL A 229 10.12 23.23 -16.13
CA VAL A 229 10.42 24.08 -14.97
C VAL A 229 9.79 25.46 -15.13
N ALA A 230 9.65 26.20 -14.02
CA ALA A 230 9.23 27.58 -14.06
C ALA A 230 10.23 28.42 -14.88
N ASN A 231 9.72 29.21 -15.82
CA ASN A 231 10.49 30.06 -16.70
C ASN A 231 11.14 31.20 -15.88
N PRO A 232 12.48 31.28 -15.80
CA PRO A 232 13.15 32.29 -15.00
C PRO A 232 12.94 33.72 -15.50
N ALA A 233 12.50 33.90 -16.74
CA ALA A 233 12.21 35.21 -17.34
C ALA A 233 10.81 35.75 -17.03
N GLN A 234 9.91 34.95 -16.45
CA GLN A 234 8.55 35.36 -16.10
C GLN A 234 8.41 35.65 -14.61
N SER A 235 7.47 36.55 -14.28
CA SER A 235 7.03 36.76 -12.91
C SER A 235 6.16 35.59 -12.43
N LEU A 236 6.12 35.33 -11.13
CA LEU A 236 5.28 34.29 -10.52
C LEU A 236 3.90 34.80 -10.11
N ASP A 237 3.52 36.02 -10.49
CA ASP A 237 2.25 36.64 -10.07
C ASP A 237 1.00 35.79 -10.44
N LYS A 238 1.09 34.95 -11.48
CA LYS A 238 0.04 34.00 -11.91
C LYS A 238 0.36 32.53 -11.60
N ALA A 239 1.48 32.25 -10.93
CA ALA A 239 1.98 30.91 -10.73
C ALA A 239 1.04 30.05 -9.88
N SER A 240 0.26 30.63 -8.97
CA SER A 240 -0.72 29.92 -8.14
C SER A 240 -1.82 29.25 -8.97
N THR A 241 -2.26 29.88 -10.06
CA THR A 241 -3.31 29.33 -10.93
C THR A 241 -2.80 28.15 -11.74
N HIS A 242 -1.62 28.29 -12.37
CA HIS A 242 -1.01 27.21 -13.14
C HIS A 242 -0.53 26.05 -12.27
N LEU A 243 0.01 26.34 -11.07
CA LEU A 243 0.36 25.32 -10.08
C LEU A 243 -0.87 24.51 -9.67
N LYS A 244 -1.99 25.18 -9.37
CA LYS A 244 -3.24 24.49 -9.04
C LYS A 244 -3.72 23.61 -10.20
N LEU A 245 -3.74 24.14 -11.43
CA LEU A 245 -4.13 23.37 -12.61
C LEU A 245 -3.27 22.11 -12.79
N ALA A 246 -1.95 22.25 -12.65
CA ALA A 246 -1.03 21.14 -12.78
C ALA A 246 -1.27 20.07 -11.70
N CYS A 247 -1.48 20.48 -10.45
CA CYS A 247 -1.75 19.57 -9.34
C CYS A 247 -3.16 18.96 -9.33
N ASP A 248 -4.13 19.57 -10.02
CA ASP A 248 -5.45 18.97 -10.25
C ASP A 248 -5.36 17.80 -11.26
N MET A 249 -4.29 17.74 -12.07
CA MET A 249 -4.10 16.78 -13.16
C MET A 249 -2.89 15.85 -12.97
N ALA A 250 -2.12 16.02 -11.90
CA ALA A 250 -0.90 15.25 -11.62
C ALA A 250 -0.63 15.15 -10.11
N ASP A 251 0.31 14.29 -9.72
CA ASP A 251 0.67 14.14 -8.32
C ASP A 251 1.61 15.25 -7.83
N CYS A 252 1.09 16.07 -6.91
CA CYS A 252 1.83 17.10 -6.19
C CYS A 252 1.93 16.82 -4.68
N THR A 253 1.54 15.64 -4.21
CA THR A 253 1.48 15.32 -2.77
C THR A 253 2.82 15.54 -2.05
N THR A 254 3.93 15.34 -2.75
CA THR A 254 5.30 15.55 -2.26
C THR A 254 5.66 17.01 -1.95
N LEU A 255 4.89 17.99 -2.43
CA LEU A 255 5.10 19.42 -2.12
C LEU A 255 4.56 19.84 -0.75
N TYR A 256 3.60 19.09 -0.23
CA TYR A 256 2.92 19.44 1.01
C TYR A 256 3.70 18.99 2.24
N TYR A 257 3.29 19.47 3.42
CA TYR A 257 3.97 19.20 4.68
C TYR A 257 4.20 17.69 4.90
N GLY A 258 5.45 17.32 5.21
CA GLY A 258 5.88 15.92 5.31
C GLY A 258 6.28 15.25 3.98
N GLY A 259 6.19 15.95 2.85
CA GLY A 259 6.72 15.52 1.55
C GLY A 259 8.20 15.85 1.36
N SER A 260 8.93 15.08 0.55
CA SER A 260 10.38 15.30 0.31
C SER A 260 10.70 16.58 -0.45
N CYS A 261 9.73 17.16 -1.15
CA CYS A 261 9.83 18.44 -1.86
C CYS A 261 9.21 19.59 -1.07
N ASN A 262 8.83 19.37 0.19
CA ASN A 262 8.33 20.45 1.04
C ASN A 262 9.49 21.39 1.41
N GLY A 263 9.48 22.61 0.85
CA GLY A 263 10.49 23.63 1.16
C GLY A 263 11.50 23.92 0.05
N ILE A 264 11.25 23.51 -1.19
CA ILE A 264 12.10 23.83 -2.35
C ILE A 264 11.91 25.27 -2.90
N GLY A 265 11.17 26.11 -2.17
CA GLY A 265 10.85 27.49 -2.55
C GLY A 265 9.75 27.59 -3.61
N GLU A 266 9.20 28.79 -3.80
CA GLU A 266 8.05 29.01 -4.70
C GLU A 266 8.34 28.59 -6.14
N LYS A 267 9.48 29.00 -6.70
CA LYS A 267 9.92 28.60 -8.05
C LYS A 267 10.09 27.08 -8.15
N GLY A 268 10.62 26.44 -7.11
CA GLY A 268 10.77 24.99 -7.06
C GLY A 268 9.42 24.29 -7.05
N ASN A 269 8.48 24.74 -6.23
CA ASN A 269 7.13 24.19 -6.14
C ASN A 269 6.39 24.25 -7.48
N VAL A 270 6.46 25.40 -8.17
CA VAL A 270 5.86 25.58 -9.50
C VAL A 270 6.53 24.68 -10.52
N SER A 271 7.86 24.61 -10.50
CA SER A 271 8.61 23.71 -11.39
C SER A 271 8.23 22.26 -11.18
N PHE A 272 8.07 21.81 -9.92
CA PHE A 272 7.70 20.43 -9.61
C PHE A 272 6.31 20.11 -10.15
N ALA A 273 5.33 20.97 -9.88
CA ALA A 273 3.97 20.80 -10.39
C ALA A 273 3.94 20.76 -11.92
N PHE A 274 4.65 21.68 -12.58
CA PHE A 274 4.76 21.73 -14.04
C PHE A 274 5.39 20.46 -14.60
N ASN A 275 6.46 19.97 -13.97
CA ASN A 275 7.08 18.72 -14.39
C ASN A 275 6.13 17.54 -14.21
N SER A 276 5.49 17.38 -13.05
CA SER A 276 4.53 16.29 -12.81
C SER A 276 3.44 16.25 -13.89
N TYR A 277 2.86 17.41 -14.22
CA TYR A 277 1.88 17.51 -15.30
C TYR A 277 2.48 17.19 -16.68
N TYR A 278 3.63 17.78 -17.02
CA TYR A 278 4.31 17.57 -18.30
C TYR A 278 4.66 16.09 -18.55
N GLN A 279 5.10 15.36 -17.53
CA GLN A 279 5.38 13.92 -17.63
C GLN A 279 4.09 13.11 -17.83
N MET A 280 3.02 13.46 -17.11
CA MET A 280 1.69 12.84 -17.29
C MET A 280 1.14 13.05 -18.70
N GLN A 281 1.42 14.20 -19.33
CA GLN A 281 1.05 14.50 -20.72
C GLN A 281 2.04 13.94 -21.76
N LYS A 282 2.83 12.92 -21.39
CA LYS A 282 3.81 12.26 -22.27
C LYS A 282 4.79 13.24 -22.94
N GLN A 283 5.15 14.28 -22.21
CA GLN A 283 6.09 15.31 -22.66
C GLN A 283 5.64 16.07 -23.93
N ASP A 284 4.33 16.26 -24.13
CA ASP A 284 3.83 17.20 -25.13
C ASP A 284 4.38 18.60 -24.82
N ALA A 285 5.08 19.22 -25.77
CA ALA A 285 5.69 20.53 -25.58
C ALA A 285 4.66 21.60 -25.17
N LYS A 286 3.41 21.51 -25.62
CA LYS A 286 2.33 22.44 -25.24
C LYS A 286 1.94 22.33 -23.77
N SER A 287 2.11 21.14 -23.18
CA SER A 287 1.81 20.92 -21.75
C SER A 287 2.80 21.59 -20.81
N CYS A 288 3.95 22.08 -21.32
CA CYS A 288 4.92 22.85 -20.56
C CYS A 288 4.79 24.37 -20.76
N ASP A 289 3.89 24.86 -21.61
CA ASP A 289 3.84 26.28 -21.93
C ASP A 289 3.33 27.12 -20.74
N PHE A 290 2.19 26.74 -20.15
CA PHE A 290 1.53 27.47 -19.06
C PHE A 290 1.48 29.00 -19.29
N ASP A 291 1.02 29.42 -20.46
CA ASP A 291 1.01 30.83 -20.89
C ASP A 291 2.41 31.48 -20.86
N GLY A 292 3.43 30.73 -21.28
CA GLY A 292 4.84 31.11 -21.28
C GLY A 292 5.55 31.04 -19.91
N HIS A 293 4.87 30.61 -18.84
CA HIS A 293 5.44 30.49 -17.50
C HIS A 293 6.25 29.21 -17.30
N GLY A 294 6.11 28.21 -18.17
CA GLY A 294 6.93 27.00 -18.14
C GLY A 294 7.99 27.01 -19.25
N MET A 295 9.06 26.26 -19.01
CA MET A 295 10.17 26.09 -19.94
C MET A 295 10.69 24.66 -19.86
N ILE A 296 10.89 24.04 -21.03
CA ILE A 296 11.53 22.73 -21.10
C ILE A 296 13.03 22.89 -20.85
N THR A 297 13.57 22.06 -19.95
CA THR A 297 15.00 21.99 -19.64
C THR A 297 15.51 20.56 -19.80
N PHE A 298 16.79 20.44 -20.12
CA PHE A 298 17.53 19.18 -20.14
C PHE A 298 18.46 19.01 -18.92
N LEU A 299 18.46 20.01 -18.02
CA LEU A 299 19.15 19.94 -16.75
C LEU A 299 18.19 19.40 -15.69
N ASP A 300 18.57 18.31 -15.03
CA ASP A 300 17.80 17.70 -13.93
C ASP A 300 17.61 18.71 -12.79
N PRO A 301 16.37 19.14 -12.50
CA PRO A 301 16.08 20.12 -11.46
C PRO A 301 15.94 19.49 -10.06
N SER A 302 16.17 18.18 -9.90
CA SER A 302 16.08 17.49 -8.61
C SER A 302 17.04 18.06 -7.57
N MET A 303 16.60 18.12 -6.31
CA MET A 303 17.37 18.67 -5.19
C MET A 303 17.29 17.73 -3.97
N GLY A 304 18.41 17.12 -3.60
CA GLY A 304 18.47 16.17 -2.49
C GLY A 304 17.49 15.00 -2.69
N GLU A 305 16.57 14.83 -1.73
CA GLU A 305 15.52 13.80 -1.77
C GLU A 305 14.28 14.22 -2.60
N CYS A 306 14.18 15.50 -2.99
CA CYS A 306 13.15 15.96 -3.91
C CYS A 306 13.53 15.61 -5.35
N ARG A 307 12.92 14.55 -5.88
CA ARG A 307 13.18 14.04 -7.23
C ARG A 307 12.12 14.52 -8.22
N PHE A 308 12.57 15.16 -9.29
CA PHE A 308 11.72 15.50 -10.42
C PHE A 308 11.71 14.32 -11.39
N LEU A 309 10.66 13.51 -11.29
CA LEU A 309 10.59 12.24 -11.99
C LEU A 309 10.44 12.43 -13.50
N VAL A 310 10.87 11.43 -14.26
CA VAL A 310 10.65 11.30 -15.70
C VAL A 310 9.62 10.19 -15.90
N GLY A 311 8.58 10.46 -16.68
CA GLY A 311 7.50 9.50 -16.89
C GLY A 311 7.93 8.26 -17.67
N ILE A 312 7.12 7.20 -17.60
CA ILE A 312 7.31 5.98 -18.37
C ILE A 312 6.62 6.08 -19.73
N ASP A 313 7.32 5.65 -20.78
CA ASP A 313 6.80 5.41 -22.12
C ASP A 313 6.05 4.07 -22.15
N ASP A 314 4.73 4.17 -22.02
CA ASP A 314 3.77 3.06 -22.06
C ASP A 314 3.16 2.85 -23.44
N SER A 315 3.71 3.49 -24.49
CA SER A 315 3.24 3.35 -25.88
C SER A 315 3.28 1.91 -26.39
N LYS A 316 4.16 1.07 -25.81
CA LYS A 316 4.26 -0.36 -26.13
C LYS A 316 3.31 -1.25 -25.31
N SER A 317 2.83 -0.78 -24.17
CA SER A 317 1.88 -1.51 -23.29
C SER A 317 0.42 -1.27 -23.64
N SER A 318 0.11 -0.22 -24.39
CA SER A 318 -1.27 0.14 -24.81
C SER A 318 -1.88 -0.80 -25.86
N GLY A 319 -1.15 -1.84 -26.31
CA GLY A 319 -1.66 -2.87 -27.21
C GLY A 319 -2.63 -3.89 -26.57
N ALA A 320 -2.82 -3.88 -25.25
CA ALA A 320 -3.61 -4.90 -24.54
C ALA A 320 -4.95 -4.40 -23.94
N ALA A 321 -5.29 -3.11 -24.02
CA ALA A 321 -6.54 -2.61 -23.45
C ALA A 321 -7.09 -1.39 -24.20
N SER A 322 -7.53 -1.61 -25.44
CA SER A 322 -8.54 -0.77 -26.09
C SER A 322 -9.73 -1.65 -26.43
N CYS A 323 -10.55 -1.95 -25.42
CA CYS A 323 -11.98 -2.19 -25.68
C CYS A 323 -12.63 -0.81 -25.74
N GLY A 324 -12.38 -0.11 -26.85
CA GLY A 324 -13.03 1.15 -27.17
C GLY A 324 -14.53 0.94 -27.28
N HIS A 325 -15.27 2.00 -26.94
CA HIS A 325 -16.70 2.12 -27.13
C HIS A 325 -17.21 1.42 -28.40
N CYS A 326 -17.98 0.35 -28.23
CA CYS A 326 -19.01 -0.05 -29.18
C CYS A 326 -20.30 -0.28 -28.40
N CYS A 327 -21.07 0.80 -28.32
CA CYS A 327 -22.49 0.72 -28.06
C CYS A 327 -23.15 0.07 -29.28
N GLY A 328 -23.87 -1.03 -29.08
CA GLY A 328 -24.99 -1.40 -29.94
C GLY A 328 -24.79 -2.56 -30.93
N VAL A 329 -25.33 -3.71 -30.53
CA VAL A 329 -26.16 -4.63 -31.34
C VAL A 329 -25.46 -5.50 -32.43
N PHE A 330 -25.57 -6.82 -32.22
CA PHE A 330 -25.28 -7.97 -33.09
C PHE A 330 -23.80 -8.32 -33.41
N CYS A 331 -23.29 -9.35 -32.74
CA CYS A 331 -23.15 -10.66 -33.39
C CYS A 331 -22.82 -11.74 -32.37
N GLY A 332 -23.74 -12.70 -32.25
CA GLY A 332 -23.45 -13.98 -31.63
C GLY A 332 -22.62 -14.87 -32.56
N VAL A 333 -22.02 -15.87 -31.91
CA VAL A 333 -21.64 -17.18 -32.46
C VAL A 333 -20.26 -17.28 -33.14
N SER A 334 -19.50 -18.25 -32.61
CA SER A 334 -18.27 -18.89 -33.10
C SER A 334 -16.98 -18.19 -32.63
N ILE A 335 -16.06 -18.86 -31.94
CA ILE A 335 -15.47 -20.15 -32.30
C ILE A 335 -15.17 -20.99 -31.05
N PHE A 336 -15.75 -22.19 -31.02
CA PHE A 336 -15.23 -23.35 -30.30
C PHE A 336 -13.90 -23.76 -30.94
N THR A 337 -12.82 -23.81 -30.17
CA THR A 337 -11.68 -24.70 -30.48
C THR A 337 -11.37 -25.55 -29.27
N LEU A 338 -11.92 -26.77 -29.32
CA LEU A 338 -11.45 -27.95 -28.60
C LEU A 338 -9.97 -28.21 -28.91
N TRP A 339 -9.12 -28.21 -27.89
CA TRP A 339 -7.91 -29.04 -27.87
C TRP A 339 -7.92 -29.86 -26.58
N VAL A 340 -8.44 -31.07 -26.72
CA VAL A 340 -8.17 -32.22 -25.86
C VAL A 340 -6.76 -32.70 -26.19
N PHE A 341 -5.91 -32.94 -25.18
CA PHE A 341 -4.79 -33.90 -25.08
C PHE A 341 -3.92 -33.40 -23.90
N MET A 342 -3.43 -34.17 -22.94
CA MET A 342 -3.53 -35.59 -22.58
C MET A 342 -2.95 -35.67 -21.16
N TYR A 343 -3.48 -36.56 -20.31
CA TYR A 343 -2.87 -36.91 -19.03
C TYR A 343 -1.42 -37.39 -19.20
N LEU A 344 -0.49 -36.93 -18.37
CA LEU A 344 0.70 -37.69 -18.01
C LEU A 344 1.00 -37.55 -16.52
N ARG A 345 0.55 -38.58 -15.82
CA ARG A 345 0.95 -39.01 -14.48
C ARG A 345 2.44 -39.33 -14.51
N MET A 346 3.23 -38.78 -13.59
CA MET A 346 4.48 -39.42 -13.17
C MET A 346 4.49 -39.50 -11.64
N MET A 347 3.98 -40.62 -11.13
CA MET A 347 4.49 -41.19 -9.90
C MET A 347 5.64 -42.12 -10.28
N GLY A 348 6.76 -42.01 -9.58
CA GLY A 348 7.88 -42.94 -9.65
C GLY A 348 8.76 -42.74 -8.43
N SER A 349 8.49 -43.54 -7.39
CA SER A 349 9.34 -43.73 -6.22
C SER A 349 10.63 -44.46 -6.59
N ALA A 350 11.71 -44.11 -5.89
CA ALA A 350 12.62 -45.06 -5.27
C ALA A 350 13.01 -44.48 -3.90
#